data_AF-A0A5K7YCL2-F1
#
_entry.id   AF-A0A5K7YCL2-F1
#
_cell.length_a   1.000
_cell.length_b   1.000
_cell.length_c   1.000
_cell.angle_alpha   90.00
_cell.angle_beta   90.00
_cell.angle_gamma   90.00
#
_symmetry.space_group_name_H-M   'P 1'
#
loop_
_entity.id
_entity.type
_entity.pdbx_description
1 polymer ?
#
loop_
_entity_poly.entity_id
_entity_poly.type
_entity_poly.pdbx_seq_one_letter_code
_entity_poly.pdbx_strand_id
1 'polypeptide(L)'
;MFKVKNVRPGILVIADAGLRLEPGRVKEVEELTPHMERAISAGLLARPEKDEDPPTDTNIKPKEETDGETDLDWSKLPAAEAISKVGGENDTARLKSHLANEKRRTVIDALKKRLVEVEGGDS
;
A
#
# COMPACT_ATOMS: atom_id res chain seq x y z
N MET A 1 1.22 -4.65 -28.14
CA MET A 1 1.20 -3.17 -28.09
C MET A 1 0.25 -2.76 -26.98
N PHE A 2 0.79 -2.13 -25.94
CA PHE A 2 0.06 -1.70 -24.75
C PHE A 2 -0.15 -0.18 -24.81
N LYS A 3 -1.33 0.27 -24.39
CA LYS A 3 -1.59 1.70 -24.21
C LYS A 3 -1.37 2.05 -22.74
N VAL A 4 -0.62 3.12 -22.51
CA VAL A 4 -0.40 3.69 -21.18
C VAL A 4 -0.77 5.17 -21.18
N LYS A 5 -1.53 5.58 -20.18
CA LYS A 5 -2.00 6.96 -19.98
C LYS A 5 -1.40 7.51 -18.71
N ASN A 6 -0.78 8.68 -18.77
CA ASN A 6 -0.39 9.40 -17.55
C ASN A 6 -1.63 10.02 -16.91
N VAL A 7 -1.94 9.58 -15.70
CA VAL A 7 -3.07 10.07 -14.90
C VAL A 7 -2.67 11.14 -13.90
N ARG A 8 -1.37 11.42 -13.75
CA ARG A 8 -0.87 12.46 -12.85
C ARG A 8 -1.03 13.85 -13.46
N PRO A 9 -1.25 14.89 -12.62
CA PRO A 9 -1.21 16.29 -13.04
C PRO A 9 0.22 16.82 -13.26
N GLY A 10 1.19 15.94 -13.55
CA GLY A 10 2.58 16.30 -13.82
C GLY A 10 3.23 15.38 -14.86
N ILE A 11 4.34 15.82 -15.44
CA ILE A 11 5.10 15.03 -16.42
C ILE A 11 5.64 13.77 -15.75
N LEU A 12 5.34 12.61 -16.32
CA LEU A 12 5.87 11.33 -15.89
C LEU A 12 6.94 10.87 -16.87
N VAL A 13 8.15 10.61 -16.35
CA VAL A 13 9.27 10.08 -17.13
C VAL A 13 9.53 8.65 -16.70
N ILE A 14 9.48 7.72 -17.66
CA ILE A 14 9.86 6.32 -17.49
C ILE A 14 11.25 6.19 -18.10
N ALA A 15 12.28 6.28 -17.25
CA ALA A 15 13.68 6.29 -17.69
C ALA A 15 14.05 5.05 -18.49
N ASP A 16 13.56 3.89 -18.05
CA ASP A 16 13.84 2.57 -18.63
C ASP A 16 13.31 2.42 -20.07
N ALA A 17 12.18 3.05 -20.38
CA ALA A 17 11.60 3.07 -21.72
C ALA A 17 11.92 4.35 -22.50
N GLY A 18 12.70 5.28 -21.92
CA GLY A 18 12.92 6.62 -22.50
C GLY A 18 11.62 7.40 -22.75
N LEU A 19 10.54 7.09 -22.03
CA LEU A 19 9.23 7.64 -22.29
C LEU A 19 8.93 8.83 -21.41
N ARG A 20 8.42 9.89 -22.04
CA ARG A 20 7.93 11.08 -21.37
C ARG A 20 6.45 11.25 -21.68
N LEU A 21 5.64 11.21 -20.63
CA LEU A 21 4.19 11.29 -20.71
C LEU A 21 3.71 12.55 -20.02
N GLU A 22 3.02 13.39 -20.76
CA GLU A 22 2.37 14.59 -20.22
C GLU A 22 1.06 14.22 -19.52
N PRO A 23 0.55 15.07 -18.62
CA PRO A 23 -0.72 14.83 -17.93
C PRO A 23 -1.85 14.52 -18.92
N GLY A 24 -2.53 13.38 -18.73
CA GLY A 24 -3.62 12.93 -19.59
C GLY A 24 -3.21 12.34 -20.93
N ARG A 25 -1.92 12.36 -21.29
CA ARG A 25 -1.42 11.85 -22.58
C ARG A 25 -1.37 10.32 -22.58
N VAL A 26 -1.88 9.74 -23.65
CA VAL A 26 -1.82 8.30 -23.93
C VAL A 26 -0.65 8.04 -24.89
N LYS A 27 0.13 6.98 -24.63
CA LYS A 27 1.11 6.45 -25.56
C LYS A 27 1.00 4.96 -25.70
N GLU A 28 1.34 4.50 -26.89
CA GLU A 28 1.46 3.09 -27.23
C GLU A 28 2.91 2.65 -27.05
N VAL A 29 3.08 1.48 -26.46
CA VAL A 29 4.38 0.86 -26.17
C VAL A 29 4.32 -0.59 -26.62
N GLU A 30 5.40 -1.12 -27.17
CA GLU A 30 5.39 -2.49 -27.71
C GLU A 30 5.39 -3.53 -26.59
N GLU A 31 6.14 -3.24 -25.51
CA GLU A 31 6.32 -4.08 -24.32
C GLU A 31 6.16 -3.26 -23.04
N LEU A 32 5.58 -3.86 -21.99
CA LEU A 32 5.49 -3.27 -20.67
C LEU A 32 6.78 -3.53 -19.91
N THR A 33 7.54 -2.48 -19.61
CA THR A 33 8.74 -2.65 -18.80
C THR A 33 8.40 -2.71 -17.31
N PRO A 34 9.26 -3.29 -16.46
CA PRO A 34 9.00 -3.38 -15.01
C PRO A 34 8.75 -2.00 -14.36
N HIS A 35 9.35 -0.94 -14.91
CA HIS A 35 9.10 0.44 -14.46
C HIS A 35 7.72 0.95 -14.84
N MET A 36 7.16 0.54 -15.98
CA MET A 36 5.78 0.84 -16.35
C MET A 36 4.80 0.11 -15.45
N GLU A 37 5.01 -1.18 -15.21
CA GLU A 37 4.16 -1.98 -14.32
C GLU A 37 4.14 -1.39 -12.92
N ARG A 38 5.32 -1.01 -12.40
CA ARG A 38 5.42 -0.31 -11.12
C ARG A 38 4.71 1.03 -11.13
N ALA A 39 4.78 1.80 -12.23
CA ALA A 39 4.07 3.06 -12.36
C ALA A 39 2.55 2.87 -12.49
N ILE A 40 2.09 1.75 -13.09
CA ILE A 40 0.67 1.38 -13.14
C ILE A 40 0.18 0.97 -11.75
N SER A 41 0.90 0.07 -11.08
CA SER A 41 0.60 -0.39 -9.71
C SER A 41 0.62 0.76 -8.70
N ALA A 42 1.50 1.75 -8.88
CA ALA A 42 1.54 2.96 -8.07
C ALA A 42 0.47 4.01 -8.43
N GLY A 43 -0.44 3.72 -9.37
CA GLY A 43 -1.50 4.64 -9.79
C GLY A 43 -1.00 5.89 -10.55
N LEU A 44 0.22 5.84 -11.08
CA LEU A 44 0.83 6.92 -11.87
C LEU A 44 0.48 6.80 -13.36
N LEU A 45 0.22 5.56 -13.82
CA LEU A 45 -0.19 5.22 -15.17
C LEU A 45 -1.49 4.42 -15.15
N ALA A 46 -2.37 4.67 -16.12
CA ALA A 46 -3.53 3.86 -16.38
C ALA A 46 -3.39 3.11 -17.71
N ARG A 47 -3.90 1.88 -17.76
CA ARG A 47 -4.01 1.06 -18.97
C ARG A 47 -5.44 1.22 -19.53
N PRO A 48 -5.67 1.96 -20.63
CA PRO A 48 -7.03 2.19 -21.12
C PRO A 48 -7.59 1.07 -22.03
N GLU A 49 -6.94 -0.09 -22.18
CA GLU A 49 -7.51 -1.22 -22.95
C GLU A 49 -7.54 -2.52 -22.14
N LYS A 50 -8.80 -2.89 -21.83
CA LYS A 50 -9.46 -4.18 -21.58
C LYS A 50 -8.68 -5.35 -20.96
N ASP A 51 -9.21 -5.70 -19.79
CA ASP A 51 -9.41 -7.00 -19.11
C ASP A 51 -8.95 -8.32 -19.78
N GLU A 52 -8.78 -9.34 -18.92
CA GLU A 52 -8.41 -10.76 -19.14
C GLU A 52 -6.88 -11.00 -19.04
N ASP A 53 -6.30 -11.73 -18.09
CA ASP A 53 -6.76 -12.72 -17.10
C ASP A 53 -5.62 -12.92 -16.02
N PRO A 54 -5.73 -13.82 -15.00
CA PRO A 54 -5.17 -13.66 -13.65
C PRO A 54 -3.70 -14.12 -13.51
N PRO A 55 -3.01 -13.80 -12.39
CA PRO A 55 -1.60 -14.13 -12.23
C PRO A 55 -1.44 -15.61 -11.87
N THR A 56 -0.97 -16.43 -12.82
CA THR A 56 -0.39 -17.74 -12.51
C THR A 56 1.13 -17.63 -12.46
N ASP A 57 1.65 -17.88 -11.25
CA ASP A 57 2.96 -18.41 -10.87
C ASP A 57 4.21 -18.05 -11.70
N THR A 58 5.27 -17.57 -11.05
CA THR A 58 6.30 -18.46 -10.44
C THR A 58 7.42 -17.61 -9.80
N ASN A 59 7.53 -17.68 -8.48
CA ASN A 59 8.77 -17.80 -7.69
C ASN A 59 10.03 -16.99 -8.10
N ILE A 60 10.26 -15.84 -7.44
CA ILE A 60 11.56 -15.51 -6.80
C ILE A 60 11.31 -14.63 -5.54
N LYS A 61 11.44 -15.19 -4.34
CA LYS A 61 11.68 -14.46 -3.07
C LYS A 61 13.20 -14.51 -2.77
N PRO A 62 13.79 -13.61 -1.94
CA PRO A 62 13.13 -12.74 -0.97
C PRO A 62 13.67 -11.29 -0.93
N LYS A 63 12.76 -10.32 -1.02
CA LYS A 63 12.70 -9.23 -0.06
C LYS A 63 11.23 -9.05 0.28
N GLU A 64 10.87 -9.38 1.52
CA GLU A 64 9.66 -8.88 2.16
C GLU A 64 9.51 -7.40 1.78
N GLU A 65 8.37 -6.95 1.29
CA GLU A 65 7.16 -6.81 2.08
C GLU A 65 5.93 -7.31 1.32
N THR A 66 5.28 -8.28 1.93
CA THR A 66 3.99 -8.85 1.56
C THR A 66 2.94 -7.74 1.48
N ASP A 67 2.45 -7.47 0.28
CA ASP A 67 1.12 -6.93 0.06
C ASP A 67 0.13 -8.02 0.48
N GLY A 68 -0.19 -8.00 1.77
CA GLY A 68 -1.28 -8.76 2.35
C GLY A 68 -2.38 -7.77 2.65
N GLU A 69 -3.46 -7.82 1.87
CA GLU A 69 -4.76 -7.50 2.43
C GLU A 69 -4.96 -8.40 3.67
N THR A 70 -4.70 -7.84 4.86
CA THR A 70 -5.38 -8.01 6.15
C THR A 70 -4.48 -7.60 7.31
N ASP A 71 -3.89 -6.41 7.29
CA ASP A 71 -3.56 -5.69 8.52
C ASP A 71 -3.23 -4.26 8.12
N LEU A 72 -4.11 -3.32 8.47
CA LEU A 72 -3.76 -1.89 8.34
C LEU A 72 -2.54 -1.69 9.23
N ASP A 73 -1.34 -1.62 8.65
CA ASP A 73 -0.13 -1.36 9.42
C ASP A 73 -0.23 0.08 9.96
N TRP A 74 -0.68 0.22 11.20
CA TRP A 74 -0.90 1.51 11.84
C TRP A 74 0.39 2.33 11.88
N SER A 75 1.56 1.68 11.78
CA SER A 75 2.89 2.30 11.64
C SER A 75 2.99 3.26 10.45
N LYS A 76 2.22 3.02 9.37
CA LYS A 76 2.20 3.86 8.15
C LYS A 76 1.22 5.03 8.24
N LEU A 77 0.26 5.00 9.18
CA LEU A 77 -0.68 6.09 9.43
C LEU A 77 -0.04 7.19 10.28
N PRO A 78 -0.49 8.44 10.26
CA PRO A 78 -0.06 9.44 11.24
C PRO A 78 -0.51 9.07 12.66
N ALA A 79 0.22 9.55 13.68
CA ALA A 79 -0.03 9.16 15.07
C ALA A 79 -1.48 9.42 15.52
N ALA A 80 -2.11 10.51 15.07
CA ALA A 80 -3.50 10.83 15.38
C ALA A 80 -4.49 9.79 14.81
N GLU A 81 -4.27 9.34 13.57
CA GLU A 81 -5.14 8.33 12.95
C GLU A 81 -4.92 6.95 13.55
N ALA A 82 -3.66 6.59 13.85
CA ALA A 82 -3.35 5.35 14.55
C ALA A 82 -4.06 5.30 15.91
N ILE A 83 -4.02 6.36 16.71
CA ILE A 83 -4.75 6.45 17.99
C ILE A 83 -6.26 6.31 17.78
N SER A 84 -6.82 6.92 16.73
CA SER A 84 -8.24 6.78 16.42
C SER A 84 -8.64 5.35 16.06
N LYS A 85 -7.76 4.60 15.38
CA LYS A 85 -7.96 3.18 15.06
C LYS A 85 -7.86 2.29 16.31
N VAL A 86 -6.86 2.56 17.16
CA VAL A 86 -6.68 1.90 18.46
C VAL A 86 -7.96 2.00 19.29
N GLY A 87 -8.58 3.19 19.36
CA GLY A 87 -9.81 3.39 20.14
C GLY A 87 -11.03 2.59 19.66
N GLY A 88 -11.05 2.19 18.38
CA GLY A 88 -12.12 1.35 17.81
C GLY A 88 -11.80 -0.14 17.79
N GLU A 89 -10.56 -0.52 18.11
CA GLU A 89 -10.12 -1.91 18.09
C GLU A 89 -10.42 -2.59 19.44
N ASN A 90 -10.97 -3.80 19.36
CA ASN A 90 -11.34 -4.62 20.52
C ASN A 90 -10.65 -5.98 20.49
N ASP A 91 -9.88 -6.28 19.44
CA ASP A 91 -9.11 -7.50 19.36
C ASP A 91 -7.76 -7.33 20.09
N THR A 92 -7.61 -8.03 21.21
CA THR A 92 -6.38 -8.00 22.03
C THR A 92 -5.17 -8.59 21.30
N ALA A 93 -5.37 -9.56 20.41
CA ALA A 93 -4.29 -10.16 19.63
C ALA A 93 -3.77 -9.17 18.57
N ARG A 94 -4.67 -8.39 17.95
CA ARG A 94 -4.28 -7.30 17.04
C ARG A 94 -3.59 -6.16 17.75
N LEU A 95 -4.11 -5.72 18.90
CA LEU A 95 -3.49 -4.66 19.71
C LEU A 95 -2.08 -5.05 20.16
N LYS A 96 -1.86 -6.30 20.60
CA LYS A 96 -0.52 -6.82 20.99
C LYS A 96 0.43 -6.90 19.78
N SER A 97 -0.07 -7.36 18.63
CA SER A 97 0.72 -7.43 17.40
C SER A 97 1.19 -6.04 16.94
N HIS A 98 0.29 -5.05 16.94
CA HIS A 98 0.65 -3.66 16.62
C HIS A 98 1.61 -3.05 17.65
N LEU A 99 1.41 -3.33 18.94
CA LEU A 99 2.30 -2.84 20.00
C LEU A 99 3.74 -3.34 19.85
N ALA A 100 3.94 -4.56 19.34
CA ALA A 100 5.27 -5.13 19.12
C ALA A 100 6.04 -4.45 17.96
N ASN A 101 5.32 -3.94 16.95
CA ASN A 101 5.92 -3.32 15.77
C ASN A 101 5.96 -1.78 15.85
N GLU A 102 5.15 -1.18 16.74
CA GLU A 102 5.03 0.26 16.87
C GLU A 102 6.23 0.91 17.59
N LYS A 103 6.72 2.03 17.05
CA LYS A 103 7.87 2.78 17.59
C LYS A 103 7.49 4.14 18.17
N ARG A 104 6.27 4.63 17.92
CA ARG A 104 5.83 5.96 18.34
C ARG A 104 5.24 5.93 19.74
N ARG A 105 5.90 6.63 20.67
CA ARG A 105 5.54 6.65 22.10
C ARG A 105 4.07 6.96 22.37
N THR A 106 3.48 7.91 21.65
CA THR A 106 2.06 8.31 21.80
C THR A 106 1.08 7.22 21.36
N VAL A 107 1.40 6.49 20.28
CA VAL A 107 0.57 5.38 19.79
C VAL A 107 0.74 4.15 20.68
N ILE A 108 1.96 3.87 21.14
CA ILE A 108 2.25 2.82 22.12
C ILE A 108 1.44 3.04 23.41
N ASP A 109 1.37 4.28 23.90
CA ASP A 109 0.63 4.61 25.12
C ASP A 109 -0.89 4.35 24.94
N ALA A 110 -1.45 4.79 23.80
CA ALA A 110 -2.83 4.51 23.44
C ALA A 110 -3.10 3.00 23.29
N LEU A 111 -2.21 2.25 22.62
CA LEU A 111 -2.30 0.80 22.44
C LEU A 111 -2.32 0.07 23.78
N LYS A 112 -1.41 0.42 24.70
CA LYS A 112 -1.37 -0.16 26.04
C LYS A 112 -2.62 0.16 26.86
N LYS A 113 -3.07 1.42 26.82
CA LYS A 113 -4.30 1.84 27.50
C LYS A 113 -5.49 1.02 26.99
N ARG A 114 -5.64 0.90 25.67
CA ARG A 114 -6.72 0.13 25.06
C ARG A 114 -6.61 -1.35 25.40
N LEU A 115 -5.41 -1.91 25.37
CA LEU A 115 -5.18 -3.30 25.71
C LEU A 115 -5.61 -3.60 27.15
N VAL A 116 -5.33 -2.71 28.10
CA VAL A 116 -5.80 -2.83 29.50
C VAL A 116 -7.32 -2.68 29.60
N GLU A 117 -7.94 -1.78 28.83
CA GLU A 117 -9.41 -1.64 28.82
C GLU A 117 -10.11 -2.88 28.24
N VAL A 118 -9.52 -3.53 27.25
CA VAL A 118 -10.08 -4.72 26.60
C VAL A 118 -9.75 -6.00 27.37
N GLU A 119 -8.52 -6.14 27.92
CA GLU A 119 -8.13 -7.30 28.75
C GLU A 119 -8.66 -7.21 30.18
N GLY A 120 -8.82 -6.00 30.73
CA GLY A 120 -9.37 -5.75 32.08
C GLY A 120 -10.87 -5.42 32.09
N GLY A 121 -11.51 -5.52 30.92
CA GLY A 121 -12.92 -5.19 30.68
C GLY A 121 -13.82 -6.39 30.51
N ASP A 122 -13.70 -7.41 31.36
CA ASP A 122 -14.79 -8.31 31.72
C ASP A 122 -14.51 -8.86 33.12
N SER A 123 -15.31 -8.39 34.10
CA SER A 123 -15.62 -8.92 35.43
C SER A 123 -14.51 -9.55 36.31
#